data_AF-A0A9D3WX82-F1
#
_entry.id   AF-A0A9D3WX82-F1
#
_cell.length_a   1.000
_cell.length_b   1.000
_cell.length_c   1.000
_cell.angle_alpha   90.00
_cell.angle_beta   90.00
_cell.angle_gamma   90.00
#
_symmetry.space_group_name_H-M   'P 1'
#
loop_
_entity.id
_entity.type
_entity.pdbx_description
1 polymer ?
#
loop_
_entity_poly.entity_id
_entity_poly.type
_entity_poly.pdbx_seq_one_letter_code
_entity_poly.pdbx_strand_id
1 'polypeptide(L)'
;MDLKLVTLFAAFAFVVVQTSEATLFLVSFNCCTEVSHHVPRRLLRKVLKFEIQKDDGVCNIPAVILHVKHKKLCVSSHNKTVKKWMKRNRITNHRRNGNLHSGKKRNTKRKNQIVVKQ
;
A
#
# COMPACT_ATOMS: atom_id res chain seq x y z
N MET A 1 -6.54 -35.00 -40.40
CA MET A 1 -6.89 -34.00 -39.36
C MET A 1 -7.76 -32.97 -40.02
N ASP A 2 -9.04 -32.90 -39.65
CA ASP A 2 -9.99 -31.96 -40.26
C ASP A 2 -9.47 -30.53 -40.12
N LEU A 3 -9.37 -29.81 -41.25
CA LEU A 3 -8.91 -28.41 -41.27
C LEU A 3 -9.72 -27.54 -40.30
N LYS A 4 -11.01 -27.85 -40.13
CA LYS A 4 -11.91 -27.21 -39.16
C LYS A 4 -11.43 -27.39 -37.72
N LEU A 5 -10.96 -28.59 -37.37
CA LEU A 5 -10.45 -28.91 -36.05
C LEU A 5 -9.14 -28.14 -35.79
N VAL A 6 -8.25 -28.09 -36.79
CA VAL A 6 -6.99 -27.33 -36.73
C VAL A 6 -7.25 -25.85 -36.52
N THR A 7 -8.22 -25.26 -37.23
CA THR A 7 -8.59 -23.85 -37.09
C THR A 7 -9.18 -23.54 -35.71
N LEU A 8 -10.01 -24.43 -35.15
CA LEU A 8 -10.57 -24.27 -33.81
C LEU A 8 -9.49 -24.29 -32.72
N PHE A 9 -8.54 -25.21 -32.82
CA PHE A 9 -7.41 -25.27 -31.88
C PHE A 9 -6.51 -24.04 -31.97
N ALA A 10 -6.24 -23.54 -33.19
CA ALA A 10 -5.44 -22.33 -33.38
C ALA A 10 -6.12 -21.09 -32.80
N ALA A 11 -7.43 -20.92 -33.01
CA ALA A 11 -8.19 -19.82 -32.45
C ALA A 11 -8.23 -19.86 -30.91
N PHE A 12 -8.41 -21.05 -30.33
CA PHE A 12 -8.40 -21.22 -28.88
C PHE A 12 -7.03 -20.87 -28.28
N ALA A 13 -5.94 -21.35 -28.89
CA ALA A 13 -4.58 -21.01 -28.47
C ALA A 13 -4.32 -19.50 -28.52
N PHE A 14 -4.77 -18.82 -29.58
CA PHE A 14 -4.64 -17.38 -29.72
C PHE A 14 -5.36 -16.61 -28.61
N VAL A 15 -6.59 -17.01 -28.26
CA VAL A 15 -7.36 -16.41 -27.16
C VAL A 15 -6.68 -16.66 -25.79
N VAL A 16 -6.12 -17.85 -25.57
CA VAL A 16 -5.36 -18.15 -24.34
C VAL A 16 -4.10 -17.30 -24.24
N VAL A 17 -3.37 -17.12 -25.34
CA VAL A 17 -2.17 -16.26 -25.38
C VAL A 17 -2.56 -14.79 -25.13
N GLN A 18 -3.62 -14.29 -25.76
CA GLN A 18 -4.08 -12.90 -25.60
C GLN A 18 -4.55 -12.59 -24.17
N THR A 19 -5.17 -13.55 -23.48
CA THR A 19 -5.62 -13.36 -22.08
C THR A 19 -4.47 -13.39 -21.08
N SER A 20 -3.33 -13.99 -21.44
CA SER A 20 -2.14 -14.03 -20.58
C SER A 20 -1.49 -12.65 -20.44
N GLU A 21 -1.37 -11.85 -21.51
CA GLU A 21 -0.68 -10.57 -21.42
C GLU A 21 -1.41 -9.55 -20.51
N ALA A 22 -2.75 -9.52 -20.55
CA ALA A 22 -3.54 -8.58 -19.73
C ALA A 22 -3.62 -8.98 -18.24
N THR A 23 -3.46 -10.28 -17.92
CA THR A 23 -3.49 -10.78 -16.54
C THR A 23 -2.10 -10.83 -15.90
N LEU A 24 -1.04 -11.00 -16.68
CA LEU A 24 0.35 -10.98 -16.21
C LEU A 24 0.80 -9.60 -15.71
N PHE A 25 0.15 -8.51 -16.14
CA PHE A 25 0.37 -7.17 -15.56
C PHE A 25 -0.29 -6.97 -14.18
N LEU A 26 -1.37 -7.71 -13.88
CA LEU A 26 -2.06 -7.63 -12.59
C LEU A 26 -1.44 -8.55 -11.53
N VAL A 27 -0.76 -9.62 -11.96
CA VAL A 27 -0.09 -10.61 -11.11
C VAL A 27 1.43 -10.64 -11.37
N SER A 28 2.04 -9.52 -11.76
CA SER A 28 3.46 -9.36 -11.49
C SER A 28 3.62 -9.12 -10.00
N PHE A 29 4.11 -10.14 -9.28
CA PHE A 29 4.87 -9.91 -8.06
C PHE A 29 6.05 -9.02 -8.48
N ASN A 30 5.82 -7.70 -8.47
CA ASN A 30 6.79 -6.70 -8.87
C ASN A 30 7.84 -6.64 -7.78
N CYS A 31 8.71 -7.65 -7.74
CA CYS A 31 9.83 -7.68 -6.83
C CYS A 31 10.67 -6.44 -7.09
N CYS A 32 10.93 -5.68 -6.04
CA CYS A 32 11.89 -4.59 -6.12
C CYS A 32 13.28 -5.15 -6.47
N THR A 33 13.79 -4.83 -7.65
CA THR A 33 15.15 -5.13 -8.09
C THR A 33 16.14 -4.05 -7.64
N GLU A 34 15.67 -2.80 -7.52
CA GLU A 34 16.44 -1.66 -7.03
C GLU A 34 15.68 -0.96 -5.90
N VAL A 35 16.41 -0.49 -4.90
CA VAL A 35 15.84 0.18 -3.72
C VAL A 35 16.46 1.56 -3.50
N SER A 36 15.61 2.55 -3.26
CA SER A 36 16.08 3.87 -2.86
C SER A 36 16.48 3.88 -1.38
N HIS A 37 17.70 4.32 -1.09
CA HIS A 37 18.20 4.49 0.28
C HIS A 37 17.77 5.82 0.90
N HIS A 38 17.45 6.83 0.08
CA HIS A 38 17.06 8.16 0.57
C HIS A 38 15.68 8.55 0.06
N VAL A 39 14.76 8.80 1.00
CA VAL A 39 13.39 9.21 0.70
C VAL A 39 13.07 10.52 1.39
N PRO A 40 12.79 11.59 0.64
CA PRO A 40 12.47 12.88 1.24
C PRO A 40 11.11 12.81 1.94
N ARG A 41 11.00 13.43 3.12
CA ARG A 41 9.76 13.46 3.90
C ARG A 41 8.58 14.06 3.13
N ARG A 42 8.86 14.97 2.18
CA ARG A 42 7.84 15.55 1.30
C ARG A 42 7.16 14.50 0.43
N LEU A 43 7.89 13.50 -0.03
CA LEU A 43 7.35 12.40 -0.82
C LEU A 43 6.47 11.48 0.01
N LEU A 44 6.88 11.18 1.25
CA LEU A 44 6.11 10.35 2.18
C LEU A 44 4.72 10.91 2.51
N ARG A 45 4.53 12.23 2.41
CA ARG A 45 3.20 12.87 2.56
C ARG A 45 2.26 12.60 1.38
N LYS A 46 2.79 12.23 0.22
CA LYS A 46 2.02 11.95 -1.01
C LYS A 46 1.71 10.46 -1.20
N VAL A 47 2.22 9.59 -0.32
CA VAL A 47 2.02 8.15 -0.41
C VAL A 47 0.57 7.81 -0.01
N LEU A 48 -0.10 7.07 -0.89
CA LEU A 48 -1.48 6.63 -0.72
C LEU A 48 -1.56 5.30 0.05
N LYS A 49 -0.69 4.35 -0.33
CA LYS A 49 -0.61 3.01 0.25
C LYS A 49 0.86 2.58 0.34
N PHE A 50 1.16 1.68 1.27
CA PHE A 50 2.46 1.01 1.31
C PHE A 50 2.27 -0.49 1.47
N GLU A 51 3.22 -1.25 0.94
CA GLU A 51 3.31 -2.70 1.04
C GLU A 51 4.72 -3.09 1.49
N ILE A 52 4.82 -4.17 2.27
CA ILE A 52 6.11 -4.69 2.76
C ILE A 52 6.43 -5.95 1.97
N GLN A 53 7.53 -5.90 1.23
CA GLN A 53 8.11 -7.04 0.54
C GLN A 53 9.11 -7.69 1.49
N LYS A 54 8.80 -8.93 1.87
CA LYS A 54 9.67 -9.79 2.67
C LYS A 54 10.58 -10.61 1.76
N ASP A 55 11.64 -11.15 2.33
CA ASP A 55 12.59 -12.07 1.72
C ASP A 55 12.13 -13.53 1.82
N ASP A 56 10.83 -13.79 1.68
CA ASP A 56 10.21 -15.13 1.82
C ASP A 56 10.52 -16.09 0.64
N GLY A 57 11.59 -15.84 -0.11
CA GLY A 57 12.02 -16.66 -1.26
C GLY A 57 11.35 -16.36 -2.60
N VAL A 58 10.29 -15.54 -2.63
CA VAL A 58 9.67 -15.03 -3.87
C VAL A 58 10.43 -13.81 -4.41
N CYS A 59 10.84 -12.91 -3.51
CA CYS A 59 11.69 -11.77 -3.84
C CYS A 59 12.90 -11.78 -2.90
N ASN A 60 14.11 -11.73 -3.45
CA ASN A 60 15.35 -11.89 -2.65
C ASN A 60 15.79 -10.60 -1.93
N ILE A 61 15.11 -9.48 -2.18
CA ILE A 61 15.48 -8.16 -1.63
C ILE A 61 14.37 -7.69 -0.69
N PRO A 62 14.68 -7.38 0.58
CA PRO A 62 13.70 -6.82 1.51
C PRO A 62 13.45 -5.35 1.17
N ALA A 63 12.20 -5.02 0.82
CA ALA A 63 11.84 -3.69 0.35
C ALA A 63 10.48 -3.23 0.88
N VAL A 64 10.29 -1.92 0.91
CA VAL A 64 8.99 -1.28 1.15
C VAL A 64 8.56 -0.63 -0.15
N ILE A 65 7.40 -1.03 -0.65
CA ILE A 65 6.80 -0.48 -1.86
C ILE A 65 5.87 0.65 -1.45
N LEU A 66 6.16 1.87 -1.89
CA LEU A 66 5.34 3.05 -1.66
C LEU A 66 4.53 3.36 -2.92
N HIS A 67 3.21 3.39 -2.79
CA HIS A 67 2.31 3.79 -3.87
C HIS A 67 2.07 5.28 -3.81
N VAL A 68 2.61 6.02 -4.78
CA VAL A 68 2.47 7.47 -4.90
C VAL A 68 1.70 7.76 -6.19
N LYS A 69 0.41 8.11 -6.08
CA LYS A 69 -0.48 8.38 -7.23
C LYS A 69 -0.27 7.37 -8.38
N HIS A 70 0.47 7.78 -9.43
CA HIS A 70 0.68 7.00 -10.65
C HIS A 70 2.00 6.20 -10.68
N LYS A 71 2.76 6.15 -9.57
CA LYS A 71 4.07 5.47 -9.53
C LYS A 71 4.24 4.63 -8.27
N LYS A 72 4.92 3.50 -8.41
CA LYS A 72 5.43 2.69 -7.30
C LYS A 72 6.89 3.07 -7.05
N LEU A 73 7.27 3.24 -5.79
CA LEU A 73 8.66 3.49 -5.39
C LEU A 73 9.13 2.39 -4.43
N CYS A 74 10.20 1.72 -4.80
CA CYS A 74 10.89 0.75 -3.97
C CYS A 74 11.88 1.45 -3.03
N VAL A 75 11.77 1.15 -1.74
CA VAL A 75 12.62 1.72 -0.68
C VAL A 75 13.23 0.61 0.15
N SER A 76 14.48 0.79 0.57
CA SER A 76 15.13 -0.18 1.44
C SER A 76 14.37 -0.35 2.76
N SER A 77 14.15 -1.61 3.18
CA SER A 77 13.52 -1.96 4.47
C SER A 77 14.27 -1.37 5.68
N HIS A 78 15.57 -1.12 5.54
CA HIS A 78 16.46 -0.57 6.56
C HIS A 78 16.34 0.96 6.72
N ASN A 79 15.59 1.65 5.86
CA ASN A 79 15.44 3.10 5.96
C ASN A 79 14.67 3.52 7.22
N LYS A 80 15.40 4.15 8.17
CA LYS A 80 14.84 4.61 9.46
C LYS A 80 13.71 5.64 9.28
N THR A 81 13.77 6.51 8.27
CA THR A 81 12.75 7.53 8.01
C THR A 81 11.44 6.91 7.58
N VAL A 82 11.50 5.95 6.65
CA VAL A 82 10.31 5.22 6.17
C VAL A 82 9.73 4.35 7.28
N LYS A 83 10.56 3.65 8.07
CA LYS A 83 10.09 2.88 9.24
C LYS A 83 9.35 3.76 10.25
N LYS A 84 9.88 4.93 10.60
CA LYS A 84 9.22 5.90 11.50
C LYS A 84 7.91 6.41 10.90
N TRP A 85 7.88 6.71 9.61
CA TRP A 85 6.68 7.17 8.91
C TRP A 85 5.58 6.10 8.87
N MET A 86 5.92 4.85 8.54
CA MET A 86 4.96 3.73 8.55
C MET A 86 4.31 3.54 9.91
N LYS A 87 5.10 3.58 11.01
CA LYS A 87 4.58 3.45 12.37
C LYS A 87 3.55 4.54 12.69
N ARG A 88 3.85 5.81 12.32
CA ARG A 88 2.91 6.92 12.51
C ARG A 88 1.63 6.74 11.67
N ASN A 89 1.76 6.32 10.41
CA ASN A 89 0.61 6.14 9.53
C ASN A 89 -0.30 4.96 9.92
N ARG A 90 0.28 3.88 10.45
CA ARG A 90 -0.51 2.77 11.04
C ARG A 90 -1.34 3.25 12.24
N ILE A 91 -0.75 4.05 13.12
CA ILE A 91 -1.46 4.64 14.27
C ILE A 91 -2.59 5.57 13.80
N THR A 92 -2.36 6.41 12.78
CA THR A 92 -3.42 7.29 12.27
C THR A 92 -4.55 6.53 11.58
N ASN A 93 -4.24 5.47 10.84
CA ASN A 93 -5.29 4.62 10.24
C ASN A 93 -6.09 3.89 11.32
N HIS A 94 -5.44 3.39 12.37
CA HIS A 94 -6.16 2.82 13.51
C HIS A 94 -7.03 3.85 14.23
N ARG A 95 -6.58 5.10 14.37
CA ARG A 95 -7.42 6.17 14.96
C ARG A 95 -8.61 6.55 14.07
N ARG A 96 -8.46 6.53 12.74
CA ARG A 96 -9.57 6.77 11.81
C ARG A 96 -10.56 5.61 11.82
N ASN A 97 -10.07 4.37 11.82
CA ASN A 97 -10.89 3.17 11.85
C ASN A 97 -11.59 2.96 13.21
N GLY A 98 -10.88 3.24 14.30
CA GLY A 98 -11.40 3.14 15.68
C GLY A 98 -12.34 4.28 16.08
N ASN A 99 -12.47 5.32 15.26
CA ASN A 99 -13.41 6.43 15.49
C ASN A 99 -14.70 6.30 14.66
N LEU A 100 -14.94 5.18 13.96
CA LEU A 100 -16.15 5.04 13.13
C LEU A 100 -17.43 4.76 13.93
N HIS A 101 -17.34 4.43 15.23
CA HIS A 101 -18.51 4.36 16.12
C HIS A 101 -18.19 4.83 17.54
N SER A 102 -18.08 6.14 17.77
CA SER A 102 -18.50 6.71 19.06
C SER A 102 -18.65 8.22 18.97
N GLY A 103 -19.79 8.65 18.43
CA GLY A 103 -20.31 9.99 18.73
C GLY A 103 -20.74 10.06 20.20
N LYS A 104 -19.79 10.05 21.15
CA LYS A 104 -20.11 10.39 22.53
C LYS A 104 -19.88 11.89 22.71
N LYS A 105 -20.98 12.66 22.60
CA LYS A 105 -21.06 14.08 22.98
C LYS A 105 -20.32 14.29 24.30
N ARG A 106 -19.21 15.03 24.28
CA ARG A 106 -18.60 15.57 25.50
C ARG A 106 -19.58 16.57 26.10
N ASN A 107 -20.20 16.19 27.20
CA ASN A 107 -21.03 17.10 27.98
C ASN A 107 -20.10 18.02 28.77
N THR A 108 -19.86 19.23 28.25
CA THR A 108 -19.03 20.25 28.90
C THR A 108 -19.79 20.81 30.10
N LYS A 109 -19.59 20.22 31.28
CA LYS A 109 -20.12 20.78 32.53
C LYS A 109 -19.30 22.02 32.89
N ARG A 110 -19.83 23.21 32.57
CA ARG A 110 -19.34 24.52 33.04
C ARG A 110 -19.18 24.45 34.57
N LYS A 111 -17.96 24.62 35.07
CA LYS A 111 -17.72 24.88 36.50
C LYS A 111 -17.54 26.38 36.64
N ASN A 112 -18.58 27.08 37.10
CA ASN A 112 -18.45 28.49 37.44
C ASN A 112 -17.45 28.62 38.59
N GLN A 113 -16.49 29.49 38.37
CA GLN A 113 -15.53 29.96 39.34
C GLN A 113 -16.20 31.02 40.21
N ILE A 114 -16.24 30.81 41.52
CA ILE A 114 -16.28 31.94 42.46
C ILE A 114 -15.12 31.74 43.42
N VAL A 115 -14.10 32.56 43.18
CA VAL A 115 -13.03 32.92 44.11
C VAL A 115 -13.68 33.77 45.19
N VAL A 116 -13.50 33.42 46.46
CA VAL A 116 -13.42 34.43 47.53
C VAL A 116 -12.16 34.14 48.33
N LYS A 117 -11.23 35.09 48.21
CA LYS A 117 -10.02 35.26 49.01
C LYS A 117 -10.44 36.07 50.25
N GLN A 118 -10.04 35.59 51.43
CA GLN A 118 -9.59 36.27 52.66
C GLN A 118 -10.07 35.52 53.89
#